data_AF-A0A2H3A278-F1
#
_entry.id   AF-A0A2H3A278-F1
#
_cell.length_a   1.000
_cell.length_b   1.000
_cell.length_c   1.000
_cell.angle_alpha   90.00
_cell.angle_beta   90.00
_cell.angle_gamma   90.00
#
_symmetry.space_group_name_H-M   'P 1'
#
loop_
_entity.id
_entity.type
_entity.pdbx_description
1 polymer ?
#
loop_
_entity_poly.entity_id
_entity_poly.type
_entity_poly.pdbx_seq_one_letter_code
_entity_poly.pdbx_strand_id
1 'polypeptide(L)' 'MKQNLELTRLSDEDFRAVDQLASERGPVRFLDPSRHLGFNIFDEENDQPLANSAPWDEV' A
#
# COMPACT_ATOMS: atom_id res chain seq x y z
N MET A 1 12.14 28.38 -1.53
CA MET A 1 11.65 27.09 -2.08
C MET A 1 10.67 26.52 -1.05
N LYS A 2 9.38 26.42 -1.38
CA LYS A 2 8.30 26.00 -0.45
C LYS A 2 7.57 24.72 -0.89
N GLN A 3 7.96 24.14 -2.02
CA GLN A 3 7.26 23.01 -2.60
C GLN A 3 7.45 21.77 -1.71
N ASN A 4 6.34 21.05 -1.45
CA ASN A 4 6.21 19.85 -0.61
C ASN A 4 6.14 20.04 0.91
N LEU A 5 6.14 21.28 1.42
CA LEU A 5 6.00 21.55 2.87
C LEU A 5 4.56 21.89 3.30
N GLU A 6 3.72 22.33 2.38
CA GLU A 6 2.36 22.80 2.66
C GLU A 6 1.33 21.86 1.99
N LEU A 7 1.12 20.68 2.58
CA LEU A 7 0.07 19.76 2.12
C LEU A 7 -1.31 20.35 2.43
N THR A 8 -2.16 20.44 1.42
CA THR A 8 -3.56 20.87 1.57
C THR A 8 -4.49 19.72 1.25
N ARG A 9 -5.63 19.68 1.94
CA ARG A 9 -6.69 18.72 1.64
C ARG A 9 -7.33 19.10 0.31
N LEU A 10 -7.35 18.15 -0.64
CA LEU A 10 -8.10 18.28 -1.88
C LEU A 10 -9.61 18.17 -1.62
N SER A 11 -10.41 18.69 -2.55
CA SER A 11 -11.85 18.47 -2.54
C SER A 11 -12.18 16.99 -2.76
N ASP A 12 -13.37 16.56 -2.35
CA ASP A 12 -13.80 15.17 -2.57
C ASP A 12 -13.94 14.84 -4.07
N GLU A 13 -14.24 15.84 -4.92
CA GLU A 13 -14.28 15.69 -6.37
C GLU A 13 -12.89 15.42 -6.96
N ASP A 14 -11.90 16.22 -6.56
CA ASP A 14 -10.52 16.05 -7.00
C ASP A 14 -9.94 14.71 -6.54
N PHE A 15 -10.26 14.26 -5.32
CA PHE A 15 -9.87 12.93 -4.84
C PHE A 15 -10.43 11.81 -5.71
N ARG A 16 -11.72 11.88 -6.08
CA ARG A 16 -12.34 10.88 -6.98
C ARG A 16 -11.68 10.86 -8.35
N ALA A 17 -11.28 12.01 -8.88
CA ALA A 17 -10.56 12.09 -10.15
C ALA A 17 -9.19 11.39 -10.06
N VAL A 18 -8.47 11.57 -8.95
CA VAL A 18 -7.19 10.87 -8.70
C VAL A 18 -7.39 9.35 -8.59
N ASP A 19 -8.43 8.91 -7.88
CA ASP A 19 -8.73 7.47 -7.74
C ASP A 19 -9.02 6.83 -9.11
N GLN A 20 -9.73 7.54 -9.99
CA GLN A 20 -10.01 7.06 -11.35
C GLN A 20 -8.73 6.85 -12.15
N LEU A 21 -7.75 7.76 -12.06
CA LEU A 21 -6.46 7.62 -12.75
C LEU A 21 -5.69 6.36 -12.33
N ALA A 22 -5.76 6.01 -11.04
CA ALA A 22 -5.16 4.77 -10.53
C ALA A 22 -5.87 3.52 -11.07
N SER A 23 -7.20 3.58 -11.22
CA SER A 23 -8.00 2.47 -11.75
C SER A 23 -7.71 2.18 -13.23
N GLU A 24 -7.46 3.21 -14.05
CA GLU A 24 -7.22 3.07 -15.49
C GLU A 24 -5.84 2.47 -15.82
N ARG A 25 -4.83 2.78 -15.00
CA ARG A 25 -3.46 2.29 -15.19
C ARG A 25 -3.20 0.95 -14.49
N GLY A 26 -4.02 0.61 -13.50
CA GLY A 26 -3.78 -0.48 -12.57
C GLY A 26 -2.69 -0.14 -11.54
N PRO A 27 -2.52 -0.99 -10.51
CA PRO A 27 -1.55 -0.75 -9.45
C PRO A 27 -0.12 -0.82 -10.00
N VAL A 28 0.57 0.32 -10.02
CA VAL A 28 2.00 0.38 -10.35
C VAL A 28 2.80 0.33 -9.04
N ARG A 29 3.43 -0.81 -8.76
CA ARG A 29 4.30 -0.98 -7.60
C ARG A 29 5.76 -0.77 -7.99
N PHE A 30 6.31 0.36 -7.58
CA PHE A 30 7.75 0.57 -7.62
C PHE A 30 8.40 -0.09 -6.39
N LEU A 31 9.65 -0.55 -6.53
CA LEU A 31 10.39 -1.24 -5.46
C LEU A 31 9.76 -2.57 -5.01
N ASP A 32 9.22 -3.36 -5.92
CA ASP A 32 8.75 -4.72 -5.63
C ASP A 32 9.91 -5.60 -5.12
N PRO A 33 9.93 -5.98 -3.83
CA PRO A 33 11.01 -6.74 -3.24
C PRO A 33 10.82 -8.24 -3.43
N SER A 34 9.72 -8.70 -4.04
CA SER A 34 9.43 -10.13 -4.25
C SER A 34 10.58 -10.85 -4.94
N ARG A 35 11.25 -10.19 -5.88
CA ARG A 35 12.42 -10.70 -6.61
C ARG A 35 13.66 -10.89 -5.72
N HIS A 36 13.73 -10.21 -4.58
CA HIS A 36 14.87 -10.26 -3.64
C HIS A 36 14.55 -11.08 -2.38
N LEU A 37 13.29 -11.08 -1.93
CA LEU A 37 12.86 -11.77 -0.71
C LEU A 37 12.37 -13.20 -0.99
N GLY A 38 11.95 -13.51 -2.22
CA GLY A 38 11.42 -14.82 -2.59
C GLY A 38 9.97 -15.06 -2.17
N PHE A 39 9.30 -14.05 -1.60
CA PHE A 39 7.88 -14.07 -1.28
C PHE A 39 7.27 -12.67 -1.45
N ASN A 40 5.95 -12.61 -1.67
CA ASN A 40 5.23 -11.36 -1.88
C ASN A 40 4.78 -10.77 -0.54
N ILE A 41 5.47 -9.74 -0.06
CA ILE A 41 5.10 -9.02 1.17
C ILE A 41 3.86 -8.13 1.01
N PHE A 42 3.36 -7.96 -0.21
CA PHE A 42 2.17 -7.16 -0.50
C PHE A 42 0.96 -8.05 -0.83
N ASP A 43 1.01 -9.32 -0.43
CA ASP A 43 -0.09 -10.25 -0.59
C ASP A 43 -1.13 -10.04 0.51
N GLU A 44 -1.97 -9.01 0.35
CA GLU A 44 -2.99 -8.63 1.35
C GLU A 44 -4.01 -9.75 1.66
N GLU A 45 -4.15 -10.74 0.77
CA GLU A 45 -5.01 -11.92 1.00
C GLU A 45 -4.39 -12.88 2.03
N ASN A 46 -3.07 -12.93 2.10
CA ASN A 46 -2.30 -13.82 2.99
C ASN A 46 -1.53 -13.06 4.09
N ASP A 47 -1.61 -11.73 4.14
CA ASP A 47 -0.92 -10.87 5.12
C ASP A 47 -1.67 -10.77 6.47
N GLN A 48 -2.82 -11.43 6.58
CA GLN A 48 -3.57 -11.46 7.83
C GLN A 48 -3.09 -12.60 8.74
N PRO A 49 -2.94 -12.35 10.05
CA PRO A 49 -2.62 -13.42 10.99
C PRO A 49 -3.77 -14.46 10.99
N LEU A 50 -3.44 -15.71 10.71
CA LEU A 50 -4.41 -16.83 10.70
C LEU A 50 -5.02 -17.09 12.09
N ALA A 51 -4.34 -16.63 13.14
CA ALA A 51 -4.78 -16.72 14.52
C ALA A 51 -4.31 -15.47 15.29
N ASN A 52 -5.00 -15.13 16.38
CA ASN A 52 -4.56 -14.10 17.32
C ASN A 52 -3.43 -14.61 18.23
N SER A 53 -2.42 -15.24 17.64
CA SER A 53 -1.22 -15.74 18.30
C SER A 53 -0.11 -15.85 17.27
N ALA A 54 1.05 -15.32 17.60
CA ALA A 54 2.25 -15.52 16.83
C ALA A 54 2.89 -16.89 17.19
N PRO A 55 3.66 -17.51 16.27
CA PRO A 55 4.36 -18.78 16.53
C PRO A 55 5.32 -18.78 17.74
N TRP A 56 5.66 -17.61 18.27
CA TRP A 56 6.55 -17.41 19.42
C TRP A 56 5.83 -16.96 20.70
N ASP A 57 4.50 -16.95 20.72
CA ASP A 57 3.72 -16.61 21.92
C ASP A 57 3.61 -17.79 22.91
N GLU A 58 4.01 -19.01 22.52
CA GLU A 58 4.01 -20.20 23.39
C GLU A 58 5.29 -20.36 24.25
N VAL A 59 6.04 -19.28 24.50
CA VAL A 59 7.28 -19.32 25.31
C VAL A 59 7.02 -19.11 26.80
#